data_AF-A0A6P3HZ40-F1
#
_entry.id   AF-A0A6P3HZ40-F1
#
_cell.length_a   1.000
_cell.length_b   1.000
_cell.length_c   1.000
_cell.angle_alpha   90.00
_cell.angle_beta   90.00
_cell.angle_gamma   90.00
#
_symmetry.space_group_name_H-M   'P 1'
#
loop_
_entity.id
_entity.type
_entity.pdbx_description
1 polymer ?
#
loop_
_entity_poly.entity_id
_entity_poly.type
_entity_poly.pdbx_seq_one_letter_code
_entity_poly.pdbx_strand_id
1 'polypeptide(L)'
;MSLNQQDLDPDSTTDVEDVADAEEELVKKCEEMWKDMEELSLLIMQVKCLTAELSQWQKETPEMIPLNEEILVTLGKEEFQKLRNDLELVLSTIQSNNEKLKEDLEREQKWLDEQQQILESLNVLQNELKQQVVTFSESRIFNELKTKMRDIKEFKEKLLVTLGEFLEDHFPLPDRNVKKKKKNVQESTAQLITLHEMLEILLNRLFGVPHDPYVKISDSFWPPYIELLLRNGIALRHPEDPTRIRLEAFHQ
;
A
#
# COMPACT_ATOMS: atom_id res chain seq x y z
N MET A 1 -6.44 -86.85 -25.86
CA MET A 1 -5.40 -86.31 -26.77
C MET A 1 -5.64 -84.81 -26.81
N SER A 2 -5.05 -84.07 -25.88
CA SER A 2 -3.70 -83.47 -25.97
C SER A 2 -3.77 -82.08 -26.58
N LEU A 3 -3.72 -81.10 -25.68
CA LEU A 3 -3.01 -79.81 -25.76
C LEU A 3 -2.75 -79.23 -27.15
N ASN A 4 -3.30 -78.03 -27.37
CA ASN A 4 -2.45 -76.87 -27.56
C ASN A 4 -3.20 -75.60 -27.14
N GLN A 5 -2.76 -75.05 -26.01
CA GLN A 5 -2.86 -73.63 -25.71
C GLN A 5 -2.01 -72.89 -26.74
N GLN A 6 -2.61 -71.94 -27.44
CA GLN A 6 -1.87 -70.80 -27.95
C GLN A 6 -2.46 -69.57 -27.26
N ASP A 7 -1.59 -68.98 -26.44
CA ASP A 7 -1.79 -67.73 -25.73
C ASP A 7 -2.23 -66.65 -26.73
N LEU A 8 -3.42 -66.10 -26.52
CA LEU A 8 -3.83 -64.84 -27.11
C LEU A 8 -3.46 -63.76 -26.10
N ASP A 9 -2.42 -63.00 -26.44
CA ASP A 9 -2.01 -61.79 -25.73
C ASP A 9 -3.21 -60.85 -25.51
N PRO A 10 -3.39 -60.26 -24.31
CA PRO A 10 -4.50 -59.35 -24.03
C PRO A 10 -4.21 -57.90 -24.45
N ASP A 11 -3.37 -57.69 -25.47
CA ASP A 11 -2.86 -56.36 -25.83
C ASP A 11 -3.15 -56.03 -27.30
N SER A 12 -4.41 -55.69 -27.58
CA SER A 12 -4.87 -55.09 -28.85
C SER A 12 -6.11 -54.23 -28.61
N THR A 13 -6.12 -53.48 -27.52
CA THR A 13 -7.15 -52.44 -27.29
C THR A 13 -6.70 -51.06 -27.74
N THR A 14 -5.46 -50.91 -28.20
CA THR A 14 -4.89 -49.61 -28.61
C THR A 14 -5.25 -49.21 -30.05
N ASP A 15 -5.77 -50.14 -30.87
CA ASP A 15 -6.05 -49.90 -32.31
C ASP A 15 -7.54 -49.59 -32.60
N VAL A 16 -8.43 -49.78 -31.61
CA VAL A 16 -9.87 -49.49 -31.78
C VAL A 16 -10.18 -48.02 -31.46
N GLU A 17 -9.40 -47.40 -30.56
CA GLU A 17 -9.54 -45.98 -30.19
C GLU A 17 -8.99 -45.06 -31.31
N ASP A 18 -7.83 -45.39 -31.89
CA ASP A 18 -7.23 -44.63 -33.01
C ASP A 18 -8.04 -44.72 -34.32
N VAL A 19 -8.68 -45.87 -34.59
CA VAL A 19 -9.56 -46.03 -35.77
C VAL A 19 -10.90 -45.32 -35.57
N ALA A 20 -11.46 -45.36 -34.36
CA ALA A 20 -12.69 -44.63 -34.05
C ALA A 20 -12.48 -43.11 -34.14
N ASP A 21 -11.34 -42.59 -33.67
CA ASP A 21 -10.98 -41.17 -33.79
C ASP A 21 -10.79 -40.75 -35.25
N ALA A 22 -10.17 -41.60 -36.08
CA ALA A 22 -10.04 -41.36 -37.53
C ALA A 22 -11.39 -41.42 -38.27
N GLU A 23 -12.31 -42.31 -37.88
CA GLU A 23 -13.66 -42.36 -38.45
C GLU A 23 -14.49 -41.13 -38.06
N GLU A 24 -14.40 -40.68 -36.80
CA GLU A 24 -15.07 -39.46 -36.33
C GLU A 24 -14.54 -38.20 -37.04
N GLU A 25 -13.22 -38.13 -37.26
CA GLU A 25 -12.59 -37.03 -38.01
C GLU A 25 -13.04 -37.03 -39.49
N LEU A 26 -13.16 -38.21 -40.11
CA LEU A 26 -13.67 -38.34 -41.49
C LEU A 26 -15.15 -37.96 -41.60
N VAL A 27 -15.99 -38.37 -40.64
CA VAL A 27 -17.41 -37.99 -40.61
C VAL A 27 -17.56 -36.49 -40.49
N LYS A 28 -16.83 -35.86 -39.56
CA LYS A 28 -16.83 -34.41 -39.40
C LYS A 28 -16.41 -33.68 -40.67
N LYS A 29 -15.37 -34.16 -41.34
CA LYS A 29 -14.92 -33.60 -42.63
C LYS A 29 -15.97 -33.78 -43.74
N CYS A 30 -16.70 -34.88 -43.76
CA CYS A 30 -17.80 -35.10 -44.68
C CYS A 30 -18.99 -34.16 -44.40
N GLU A 31 -19.31 -33.90 -43.13
CA GLU A 31 -20.35 -32.94 -42.73
C GLU A 31 -19.98 -31.50 -43.12
N GLU A 32 -18.74 -31.09 -42.89
CA GLU A 32 -18.23 -29.78 -43.30
C GLU A 32 -18.29 -29.62 -44.83
N MET A 33 -17.82 -30.63 -45.58
CA MET A 33 -17.89 -30.63 -47.04
C MET A 33 -19.33 -30.60 -47.58
N TRP A 34 -20.27 -31.27 -46.90
CA TRP A 34 -21.68 -31.25 -47.26
C TRP A 34 -22.28 -29.86 -47.06
N LYS A 35 -21.96 -29.20 -45.94
CA LYS A 35 -22.39 -27.83 -45.65
C LYS A 35 -21.85 -26.84 -46.68
N ASP A 36 -20.58 -26.96 -47.05
CA ASP A 36 -19.98 -26.13 -48.10
C ASP A 36 -20.68 -26.34 -49.47
N MET A 37 -21.08 -27.58 -49.77
CA MET A 37 -21.83 -27.90 -51.00
C MET A 37 -23.25 -27.30 -50.99
N GLU A 38 -23.93 -27.26 -49.84
CA GLU A 38 -25.23 -26.61 -49.68
C GLU A 38 -25.12 -25.09 -49.85
N GLU A 39 -24.12 -24.45 -49.25
CA GLU A 39 -23.84 -23.02 -49.41
C GLU A 39 -23.51 -22.68 -50.87
N LEU A 40 -22.71 -23.51 -51.53
CA LEU A 40 -22.36 -23.34 -52.94
C LEU A 40 -23.59 -23.50 -53.85
N SER A 41 -24.48 -24.44 -53.54
CA SER A 41 -25.78 -24.61 -54.23
C SER A 41 -26.66 -23.36 -54.10
N LEU A 42 -26.77 -22.81 -52.89
CA LEU A 42 -27.53 -21.58 -52.64
C LEU A 42 -26.96 -20.40 -53.43
N LEU A 43 -25.63 -20.25 -53.45
CA LEU A 43 -24.95 -19.18 -54.18
C LEU A 43 -25.15 -19.33 -55.69
N ILE A 44 -25.07 -20.55 -56.24
CA ILE A 44 -25.36 -20.81 -57.65
C ILE A 44 -26.80 -20.43 -58.00
N MET A 45 -27.76 -20.74 -57.13
CA MET A 45 -29.15 -20.37 -57.34
C MET A 45 -29.32 -18.85 -57.35
N GLN A 46 -28.72 -18.14 -56.40
CA GLN A 46 -28.74 -16.67 -56.37
C GLN A 46 -28.11 -16.07 -57.63
N VAL A 47 -26.95 -16.56 -58.05
CA VAL A 47 -26.28 -16.12 -59.28
C VAL A 47 -27.18 -16.36 -60.50
N LYS A 48 -27.85 -17.52 -60.59
CA LYS A 48 -28.79 -17.80 -61.68
C LYS A 48 -29.99 -16.84 -61.67
N CYS A 49 -30.59 -16.59 -60.50
CA CYS A 49 -31.69 -15.64 -60.37
C CYS A 49 -31.26 -14.23 -60.77
N LEU A 50 -30.14 -13.73 -60.23
CA LEU A 50 -29.60 -12.42 -60.54
C LEU A 50 -29.20 -12.30 -62.03
N THR A 51 -28.65 -13.36 -62.61
CA THR A 51 -28.33 -13.40 -64.05
C THR A 51 -29.60 -13.34 -64.89
N ALA A 52 -30.67 -14.03 -64.48
CA ALA A 52 -31.97 -13.97 -65.14
C ALA A 52 -32.59 -12.57 -65.03
N GLU A 53 -32.60 -11.97 -63.84
CA GLU A 53 -33.05 -10.59 -63.62
C GLU A 53 -32.26 -9.60 -64.47
N LEU A 54 -30.92 -9.64 -64.43
CA LEU A 54 -30.08 -8.77 -65.26
C LEU A 54 -30.38 -8.94 -66.75
N SER A 55 -30.56 -10.18 -67.20
CA SER A 55 -30.92 -10.45 -68.59
C SER A 55 -32.33 -9.93 -68.95
N GLN A 56 -33.24 -9.86 -67.98
CA GLN A 56 -34.56 -9.26 -68.13
C GLN A 56 -34.42 -7.73 -68.22
N TRP A 57 -33.73 -7.09 -67.27
CA TRP A 57 -33.46 -5.65 -67.26
C TRP A 57 -32.73 -5.16 -68.51
N GLN A 58 -31.86 -5.99 -69.10
CA GLN A 58 -31.15 -5.65 -70.34
C GLN A 58 -32.05 -5.74 -71.59
N LYS A 59 -33.11 -6.55 -71.55
CA LYS A 59 -34.09 -6.69 -72.65
C LYS A 59 -35.24 -5.71 -72.53
N GLU A 60 -35.57 -5.31 -71.31
CA GLU A 60 -36.62 -4.37 -71.02
C GLU A 60 -36.16 -2.96 -71.42
N THR A 61 -36.90 -2.32 -72.33
CA THR A 61 -36.65 -0.91 -72.65
C THR A 61 -37.06 -0.08 -71.45
N PRO A 62 -36.20 0.81 -70.91
CA PRO A 62 -36.58 1.68 -69.81
C PRO A 62 -37.87 2.43 -70.16
N GLU A 63 -38.83 2.46 -69.24
CA GLU A 63 -39.98 3.33 -69.39
C GLU A 63 -39.48 4.78 -69.46
N MET A 64 -39.48 5.33 -70.67
CA MET A 64 -39.07 6.69 -70.90
C MET A 64 -40.11 7.60 -70.26
N ILE A 65 -39.67 8.52 -69.40
CA ILE A 65 -40.53 9.57 -68.86
C ILE A 65 -41.20 10.25 -70.07
N PRO A 66 -42.55 10.32 -70.11
CA PRO A 66 -43.24 10.97 -71.21
C PRO A 66 -42.73 12.39 -71.36
N LEU A 67 -42.28 12.77 -72.55
CA LEU A 67 -41.74 14.10 -72.85
C LEU A 67 -42.83 15.19 -72.91
N ASN A 68 -43.93 14.99 -72.20
CA ASN A 68 -44.98 15.98 -72.03
C ASN A 68 -44.45 17.09 -71.12
N GLU A 69 -44.45 18.31 -71.62
CA GLU A 69 -43.97 19.51 -70.92
C GLU A 69 -44.62 19.66 -69.54
N GLU A 70 -45.91 19.33 -69.41
CA GLU A 70 -46.62 19.40 -68.12
C GLU A 70 -46.09 18.39 -67.09
N ILE A 71 -45.76 17.18 -67.52
CA ILE A 71 -45.24 16.11 -66.65
C ILE A 71 -43.81 16.46 -66.20
N LEU A 72 -42.98 16.98 -67.11
CA LEU A 72 -41.61 17.41 -66.78
C LEU A 72 -41.60 18.61 -65.82
N VAL A 73 -42.49 19.59 -66.01
CA VAL A 73 -42.60 20.75 -65.12
C VAL A 73 -43.10 20.35 -63.73
N THR A 74 -44.06 19.42 -63.63
CA THR A 74 -44.56 18.94 -62.34
C THR A 74 -43.52 18.12 -61.59
N LEU A 75 -42.83 17.20 -62.27
CA LEU A 75 -41.71 16.44 -61.70
C LEU A 75 -40.58 17.36 -61.23
N GLY A 76 -40.18 18.33 -62.05
CA GLY A 76 -39.16 19.30 -61.67
C GLY A 76 -39.54 20.10 -60.43
N LYS A 77 -40.80 20.57 -60.33
CA LYS A 77 -41.31 21.26 -59.14
C LYS A 77 -41.29 20.38 -57.90
N GLU A 78 -41.66 19.11 -58.03
CA GLU A 78 -41.65 18.15 -56.93
C GLU A 78 -40.22 17.91 -56.42
N GLU A 79 -39.26 17.66 -57.32
CA GLU A 79 -37.85 17.47 -56.96
C GLU A 79 -37.25 18.72 -56.29
N PHE A 80 -37.54 19.92 -56.81
CA PHE A 80 -37.11 21.17 -56.17
C PHE A 80 -37.75 21.38 -54.81
N GLN A 81 -39.01 20.98 -54.63
CA GLN A 81 -39.69 21.09 -53.34
C GLN A 81 -39.11 20.11 -52.33
N LYS A 82 -38.79 18.88 -52.75
CA LYS A 82 -38.11 17.89 -51.91
C LYS A 82 -36.72 18.40 -51.49
N LEU A 83 -35.93 18.88 -52.45
CA LEU A 83 -34.61 19.46 -52.18
C LEU A 83 -34.70 20.63 -51.20
N ARG A 84 -35.71 21.49 -51.35
CA ARG A 84 -35.95 22.60 -50.43
C ARG A 84 -36.23 22.11 -49.01
N ASN A 85 -37.10 21.12 -48.85
CA ASN A 85 -37.42 20.55 -47.54
C ASN A 85 -36.18 19.90 -46.89
N ASP A 86 -35.39 19.16 -47.66
CA ASP A 86 -34.15 18.52 -47.18
C ASP A 86 -33.12 19.57 -46.73
N LEU A 87 -32.95 20.64 -47.52
CA LEU A 87 -32.06 21.76 -47.16
C LEU A 87 -32.53 22.49 -45.91
N GLU A 88 -33.84 22.68 -45.73
CA GLU A 88 -34.40 23.31 -44.54
C GLU A 88 -34.13 22.45 -43.28
N LEU A 89 -34.30 21.14 -43.38
CA LEU A 89 -33.98 20.19 -42.29
C LEU A 89 -32.49 20.25 -41.92
N VAL A 90 -31.60 20.23 -42.91
CA VAL A 90 -30.15 20.34 -42.70
C VAL A 90 -29.81 21.67 -42.05
N LEU A 91 -30.40 22.77 -42.52
CA LEU A 91 -30.18 24.10 -41.99
C LEU A 91 -30.60 24.18 -40.51
N SER A 92 -31.80 23.69 -40.15
CA SER A 92 -32.25 23.64 -38.75
C SER A 92 -31.34 22.79 -37.88
N THR A 93 -30.85 21.66 -38.40
CA THR A 93 -29.92 20.77 -37.69
C THR A 93 -28.58 21.48 -37.42
N ILE A 94 -28.02 22.15 -38.43
CA ILE A 94 -26.77 22.90 -38.30
C ILE A 94 -26.94 24.07 -37.31
N GLN A 95 -28.06 24.79 -37.37
CA GLN A 95 -28.34 25.89 -36.45
C GLN A 95 -28.42 25.42 -35.00
N SER A 96 -29.18 24.36 -34.72
CA SER A 96 -29.28 23.79 -33.38
C SER A 96 -27.93 23.27 -32.87
N ASN A 97 -27.15 22.63 -33.74
CA ASN A 97 -25.79 22.20 -33.39
C ASN A 97 -24.87 23.37 -33.07
N ASN A 98 -24.95 24.46 -33.84
CA ASN A 98 -24.15 25.66 -33.58
C ASN A 98 -24.51 26.34 -32.26
N GLU A 99 -25.81 26.41 -31.93
CA GLU A 99 -26.27 26.92 -30.64
C GLU A 99 -25.71 26.08 -29.49
N LYS A 100 -25.83 24.76 -29.60
CA LYS A 100 -25.27 23.83 -28.61
C LYS A 100 -23.75 23.99 -28.46
N LEU A 101 -23.00 24.06 -29.56
CA LEU A 101 -21.56 24.26 -29.50
C LEU A 101 -21.17 25.57 -28.83
N LYS A 102 -21.97 26.63 -29.03
CA LYS A 102 -21.74 27.91 -28.35
C LYS A 102 -21.95 27.79 -26.84
N GLU A 103 -23.01 27.10 -26.41
CA GLU A 103 -23.23 26.81 -25.00
C GLU A 103 -22.12 25.95 -24.40
N ASP A 104 -21.67 24.92 -25.12
CA ASP A 104 -20.57 24.03 -24.72
C ASP A 104 -19.28 24.86 -24.53
N LEU A 105 -18.96 25.73 -25.48
CA LEU A 105 -17.81 26.63 -25.43
C LEU A 105 -17.87 27.57 -24.22
N GLU A 106 -19.03 28.18 -23.95
CA GLU A 106 -19.19 29.05 -22.79
C GLU A 106 -19.02 28.29 -21.46
N ARG A 107 -19.43 27.01 -21.41
CA ARG A 107 -19.20 26.15 -20.23
C ARG A 107 -17.73 25.78 -20.08
N GLU A 108 -17.05 25.41 -21.15
CA GLU A 108 -15.63 25.09 -21.12
C GLU A 108 -14.78 26.30 -20.72
N GLN A 109 -15.12 27.49 -21.21
CA GLN A 109 -14.42 28.72 -20.82
C GLN A 109 -14.56 29.00 -19.31
N LYS A 110 -15.77 28.87 -18.76
CA LYS A 110 -15.98 29.01 -17.30
C LYS A 110 -15.18 27.98 -16.51
N TRP A 111 -15.15 26.73 -16.97
CA TRP A 111 -14.37 25.68 -16.33
C TRP A 111 -12.87 26.01 -16.34
N LEU A 112 -12.35 26.53 -17.45
CA LEU A 112 -10.96 26.99 -17.54
C LEU A 112 -10.66 28.11 -16.53
N ASP A 113 -11.54 29.09 -16.41
CA ASP A 113 -11.40 30.19 -15.45
C ASP A 113 -11.38 29.68 -14.01
N GLU A 114 -12.23 28.70 -13.68
CA GLU A 114 -12.24 28.02 -12.37
C GLU A 114 -10.93 27.26 -12.11
N GLN A 115 -10.41 26.52 -13.10
CA GLN A 115 -9.12 25.83 -12.98
C GLN A 115 -7.97 26.81 -12.74
N GLN A 116 -7.97 27.95 -13.42
CA GLN A 116 -6.96 28.99 -13.24
C GLN A 116 -7.02 29.59 -11.83
N GLN A 117 -8.20 29.86 -11.29
CA GLN A 117 -8.37 30.33 -9.91
C GLN A 117 -7.86 29.31 -8.88
N ILE A 118 -8.15 28.02 -9.10
CA ILE A 118 -7.63 26.94 -8.24
C ILE A 118 -6.10 26.94 -8.27
N LEU A 119 -5.49 27.02 -9.45
CA LEU A 119 -4.03 27.07 -9.60
C LEU A 119 -3.41 28.29 -8.89
N GLU A 120 -4.02 29.45 -9.02
CA GLU A 120 -3.60 30.67 -8.34
C GLU A 120 -3.69 30.53 -6.82
N SER A 121 -4.80 30.00 -6.31
CA SER A 121 -4.98 29.74 -4.87
C SER A 121 -3.94 28.74 -4.33
N LEU A 122 -3.63 27.69 -5.10
CA LEU A 122 -2.64 26.69 -4.73
C LEU A 122 -1.22 27.28 -4.73
N ASN A 123 -0.89 28.16 -5.67
CA ASN A 123 0.38 28.87 -5.69
C ASN A 123 0.54 29.81 -4.49
N VAL A 124 -0.53 30.49 -4.07
CA VAL A 124 -0.53 31.30 -2.85
C VAL A 124 -0.23 30.42 -1.63
N LEU A 125 -0.97 29.33 -1.45
CA LEU A 125 -0.74 28.37 -0.36
C LEU A 125 0.67 27.78 -0.38
N GLN A 126 1.21 27.46 -1.55
CA GLN A 126 2.58 26.96 -1.69
C GLN A 126 3.60 28.01 -1.24
N ASN A 127 3.41 29.27 -1.61
CA ASN A 127 4.30 30.36 -1.22
C ASN A 127 4.21 30.63 0.29
N GLU A 128 3.01 30.62 0.87
CA GLU A 128 2.80 30.71 2.32
C GLU A 128 3.50 29.57 3.05
N LEU A 129 3.35 28.32 2.57
CA LEU A 129 4.01 27.17 3.16
C LEU A 129 5.53 27.26 3.05
N LYS A 130 6.08 27.70 1.91
CA LYS A 130 7.52 27.94 1.76
C LYS A 130 8.02 28.99 2.75
N GLN A 131 7.29 30.09 2.93
CA GLN A 131 7.63 31.11 3.93
C GLN A 131 7.54 30.55 5.35
N GLN A 132 6.53 29.72 5.64
CA GLN A 132 6.42 29.04 6.92
C GLN A 132 7.58 28.06 7.15
N VAL A 133 7.97 27.24 6.19
CA VAL A 133 9.13 26.34 6.32
C VAL A 133 10.43 27.12 6.50
N VAL A 134 10.58 28.26 5.83
CA VAL A 134 11.74 29.15 6.01
C VAL A 134 11.75 29.80 7.41
N THR A 135 10.59 30.11 8.00
CA THR A 135 10.48 30.69 9.35
C THR A 135 10.48 29.65 10.47
N PHE A 136 9.95 28.46 10.22
CA PHE A 136 9.99 27.27 11.06
C PHE A 136 11.27 26.50 10.77
N SER A 137 12.42 27.18 10.92
CA SER A 137 13.71 26.53 10.71
C SER A 137 13.80 25.32 11.63
N GLU A 138 14.07 24.13 11.07
CA GLU A 138 14.40 22.92 11.84
C GLU A 138 15.46 23.22 12.90
N SER A 139 16.35 24.18 12.60
CA SER A 139 17.31 24.80 13.50
C SER A 139 16.68 25.32 14.81
N ARG A 140 15.54 26.02 14.78
CA ARG A 140 14.88 26.54 15.99
C ARG A 140 14.38 25.42 16.90
N ILE A 141 13.70 24.42 16.34
CA ILE A 141 13.21 23.25 17.11
C ILE A 141 14.41 22.46 17.65
N PHE A 142 15.41 22.23 16.81
CA PHE A 142 16.62 21.51 17.19
C PHE A 142 17.38 22.22 18.32
N ASN A 143 17.48 23.55 18.27
CA ASN A 143 18.12 24.36 19.32
C ASN A 143 17.31 24.36 20.61
N GLU A 144 15.98 24.38 20.55
CA GLU A 144 15.11 24.24 21.72
C GLU A 144 15.27 22.85 22.35
N LEU A 145 15.25 21.79 21.54
CA LEU A 145 15.45 20.41 22.00
C LEU A 145 16.83 20.24 22.65
N LYS A 146 17.88 20.79 22.04
CA LYS A 146 19.25 20.79 22.57
C LYS A 146 19.34 21.53 23.91
N THR A 147 18.59 22.62 24.06
CA THR A 147 18.51 23.37 25.32
C THR A 147 17.82 22.54 26.41
N LYS A 148 16.64 21.97 26.12
CA LYS A 148 15.93 21.08 27.06
C LYS A 148 16.78 19.87 27.48
N MET A 149 17.51 19.27 26.54
CA MET A 149 18.42 18.16 26.83
C MET A 149 19.55 18.56 27.79
N ARG A 150 20.10 19.76 27.62
CA ARG A 150 21.12 20.31 28.53
C ARG A 150 20.53 20.57 29.91
N ASP A 151 19.35 21.15 30.00
CA ASP A 151 18.69 21.47 31.27
C ASP A 151 18.36 20.20 32.06
N ILE A 152 17.88 19.14 31.39
CA ILE A 152 17.66 17.82 31.99
C ILE A 152 18.97 17.24 32.53
N LYS A 153 20.07 17.37 31.77
CA LYS A 153 21.38 16.89 32.21
C LYS A 153 21.87 17.62 33.45
N GLU A 154 21.72 18.94 33.49
CA GLU A 154 22.10 19.76 34.65
C GLU A 154 21.23 19.46 35.87
N PHE A 155 19.92 19.28 35.68
CA PHE A 155 19.01 18.88 36.75
C PHE A 155 19.37 17.51 37.32
N LYS A 156 19.65 16.52 36.46
CA LYS A 156 20.10 15.18 36.88
C LYS A 156 21.38 15.27 37.73
N GLU A 157 22.36 16.05 37.30
CA GLU A 157 23.62 16.22 38.02
C GLU A 157 23.38 16.84 39.41
N LYS A 158 22.63 17.94 39.47
CA LYS A 158 22.26 18.58 40.74
C LYS A 158 21.54 17.61 41.67
N LEU A 159 20.59 16.85 41.15
CA LEU A 159 19.85 15.85 41.92
C LEU A 159 20.79 14.80 42.52
N LEU A 160 21.71 14.24 41.72
CA LEU A 160 22.66 13.24 42.18
C LEU A 160 23.60 13.80 43.26
N VAL A 161 24.08 15.03 43.10
CA VAL A 161 24.92 15.70 44.11
C VAL A 161 24.16 15.90 45.41
N THR A 162 22.94 16.48 45.36
CA THR A 162 22.13 16.69 46.57
C THR A 162 21.76 15.38 47.28
N LEU A 163 21.52 14.31 46.52
CA LEU A 163 21.27 12.98 47.08
C LEU A 163 22.52 12.42 47.75
N GLY A 164 23.70 12.59 47.14
CA GLY A 164 24.98 12.20 47.74
C GLY A 164 25.22 12.90 49.06
N GLU A 165 25.11 14.23 49.09
CA GLU A 165 25.24 15.05 50.30
C GLU A 165 24.27 14.61 51.40
N PHE A 166 22.99 14.41 51.06
CA PHE A 166 21.98 13.93 51.99
C PHE A 166 22.32 12.55 52.58
N LEU A 167 22.79 11.61 51.75
CA LEU A 167 23.13 10.26 52.20
C LEU A 167 24.38 10.25 53.09
N GLU A 168 25.36 11.12 52.84
CA GLU A 168 26.53 11.26 53.71
C GLU A 168 26.16 11.79 55.10
N ASP A 169 25.26 12.78 55.17
CA ASP A 169 24.84 13.40 56.43
C ASP A 169 23.97 12.47 57.29
N HIS A 170 23.08 11.69 56.66
CA HIS A 170 22.07 10.89 57.37
C HIS A 170 22.44 9.40 57.52
N PHE A 171 23.31 8.86 56.67
CA PHE A 171 23.74 7.47 56.70
C PHE A 171 25.29 7.35 56.72
N PRO A 172 25.97 7.85 57.76
CA PRO A 172 27.42 7.66 57.89
C PRO A 172 27.77 6.20 58.22
N LEU A 173 28.93 5.75 57.75
CA LEU A 173 29.49 4.45 58.13
C LEU A 173 29.80 4.41 59.65
N PRO A 174 29.58 3.27 60.32
CA PRO A 174 29.69 3.14 61.77
C PRO A 174 31.11 3.40 62.33
N ASP A 175 32.16 3.37 61.51
CA ASP A 175 33.54 3.58 61.97
C ASP A 175 33.96 5.06 61.99
N ARG A 176 33.15 5.97 61.44
CA ARG A 176 33.54 7.39 61.35
C ARG A 176 33.44 8.13 62.69
N ASN A 177 32.69 7.62 63.67
CA ASN A 177 32.30 8.38 64.87
C ASN A 177 32.29 7.62 66.23
N VAL A 178 33.21 6.70 66.52
CA VAL A 178 33.31 6.14 67.90
C VAL A 178 34.72 6.05 68.46
N LYS A 179 34.97 6.81 69.53
CA LYS A 179 36.16 6.70 70.38
C LYS A 179 36.17 5.38 71.17
N LYS A 180 37.30 4.65 71.06
CA LYS A 180 37.98 3.74 72.02
C LYS A 180 37.36 2.36 72.36
N LYS A 181 38.03 1.28 71.94
CA LYS A 181 38.80 0.31 72.78
C LYS A 181 39.15 -0.97 72.00
N LYS A 182 40.40 -1.43 72.17
CA LYS A 182 40.92 -2.73 71.71
C LYS A 182 39.93 -3.88 72.01
N LYS A 183 39.61 -4.68 71.01
CA LYS A 183 39.68 -6.14 71.10
C LYS A 183 39.90 -6.76 69.72
N ASN A 184 40.90 -7.64 69.73
CA ASN A 184 41.47 -8.43 68.66
C ASN A 184 40.43 -9.41 68.07
N VAL A 185 40.07 -9.25 66.80
CA VAL A 185 39.74 -10.35 65.88
C VAL A 185 40.18 -9.93 64.47
N GLN A 186 40.83 -10.87 63.82
CA GLN A 186 41.36 -10.80 62.47
C GLN A 186 40.21 -10.72 61.46
N GLU A 187 39.91 -9.54 60.97
CA GLU A 187 39.01 -9.35 59.83
C GLU A 187 39.81 -8.69 58.72
N SER A 188 39.87 -9.35 57.56
CA SER A 188 40.17 -8.70 56.30
C SER A 188 39.06 -7.68 56.04
N THR A 189 39.15 -6.51 56.66
CA THR A 189 38.14 -5.46 56.54
C THR A 189 38.29 -4.87 55.14
N ALA A 190 37.60 -5.47 54.17
CA ALA A 190 37.37 -4.84 52.88
C ALA A 190 36.82 -3.43 53.17
N GLN A 191 37.40 -2.42 52.52
CA GLN A 191 36.93 -1.04 52.66
C GLN A 191 35.44 -1.00 52.33
N LEU A 192 34.61 -0.75 53.35
CA LEU A 192 33.16 -0.67 53.21
C LEU A 192 32.81 0.57 52.40
N ILE A 193 31.96 0.40 51.40
CA ILE A 193 31.46 1.52 50.59
C ILE A 193 30.26 2.19 51.26
N THR A 194 30.11 3.49 51.00
CA THR A 194 28.98 4.30 51.45
C THR A 194 27.70 3.90 50.73
N LEU A 195 26.54 4.25 51.31
CA LEU A 195 25.24 4.00 50.70
C LEU A 195 25.11 4.71 49.34
N HIS A 196 25.73 5.89 49.19
CA HIS A 196 25.77 6.64 47.94
C HIS A 196 26.48 5.85 46.83
N GLU A 197 27.70 5.40 47.08
CA GLU A 197 28.49 4.58 46.13
C GLU A 197 27.76 3.27 45.77
N MET A 198 27.07 2.69 46.76
CA MET A 198 26.28 1.47 46.56
C MET A 198 25.11 1.69 45.59
N LEU A 199 24.36 2.79 45.75
CA LEU A 199 23.29 3.19 44.86
C LEU A 199 23.81 3.59 43.48
N GLU A 200 24.96 4.26 43.41
CA GLU A 200 25.61 4.66 42.16
C GLU A 200 26.01 3.44 41.32
N ILE A 201 26.61 2.41 41.94
CA ILE A 201 26.95 1.15 41.26
C ILE A 201 25.69 0.48 40.69
N LEU A 202 24.62 0.43 41.48
CA LEU A 202 23.35 -0.16 41.07
C LEU A 202 22.69 0.64 39.92
N LEU A 203 22.70 1.97 40.00
CA LEU A 203 22.17 2.87 38.97
C LEU A 203 22.97 2.74 37.67
N ASN A 204 24.30 2.76 37.76
CA ASN A 204 25.18 2.61 36.60
C ASN A 204 24.99 1.24 35.93
N ARG A 205 24.75 0.18 36.70
CA ARG A 205 24.44 -1.14 36.14
C ARG A 205 23.08 -1.16 35.45
N LEU A 206 22.04 -0.58 36.06
CA LEU A 206 20.69 -0.51 35.51
C LEU A 206 20.65 0.24 34.17
N PHE A 207 21.33 1.39 34.08
CA PHE A 207 21.36 2.19 32.86
C PHE A 207 22.42 1.72 31.84
N GLY A 208 23.51 1.10 32.29
CA GLY A 208 24.59 0.63 31.42
C GLY A 208 24.32 -0.71 30.75
N VAL A 209 23.64 -1.64 31.43
CA VAL A 209 23.31 -2.97 30.92
C VAL A 209 21.85 -3.31 31.27
N PRO A 210 20.87 -2.77 30.53
CA PRO A 210 19.45 -2.96 30.85
C PRO A 210 19.00 -4.43 30.77
N HIS A 211 19.73 -5.27 30.04
CA HIS A 211 19.46 -6.70 29.91
C HIS A 211 20.01 -7.55 31.09
N ASP A 212 20.93 -7.03 31.90
CA ASP A 212 21.48 -7.69 33.10
C ASP A 212 21.74 -6.66 34.23
N PRO A 213 20.66 -6.18 34.88
CA PRO A 213 20.73 -5.13 35.90
C PRO A 213 21.21 -5.65 37.27
N TYR A 214 21.62 -6.91 37.38
CA TYR A 214 22.00 -7.53 38.63
C TYR A 214 23.48 -7.29 38.97
N VAL A 215 23.73 -6.87 40.21
CA VAL A 215 25.06 -6.66 40.80
C VAL A 215 25.28 -7.72 41.88
N LYS A 216 26.47 -8.32 41.89
CA LYS A 216 26.87 -9.29 42.91
C LYS A 216 27.26 -8.57 44.20
N ILE A 217 26.73 -9.01 45.34
CA ILE A 217 27.10 -8.53 46.66
C ILE A 217 28.54 -8.98 46.94
N SER A 218 29.48 -8.04 46.96
CA SER A 218 30.88 -8.27 47.37
C SER A 218 31.09 -7.93 48.84
N ASP A 219 32.23 -8.34 49.39
CA ASP A 219 32.61 -8.12 50.79
C ASP A 219 32.73 -6.62 51.18
N SER A 220 32.70 -5.72 50.20
CA SER A 220 32.67 -4.26 50.39
C SER A 220 31.28 -3.70 50.68
N PHE A 221 30.20 -4.43 50.40
CA PHE A 221 28.83 -3.96 50.63
C PHE A 221 28.47 -4.11 52.11
N TRP A 222 28.05 -3.04 52.75
CA TRP A 222 27.67 -3.09 54.16
C TRP A 222 26.29 -3.78 54.33
N PRO A 223 26.19 -4.91 55.06
CA PRO A 223 24.93 -5.67 55.14
C PRO A 223 23.71 -4.88 55.64
N PRO A 224 23.83 -3.93 56.60
CA PRO A 224 22.70 -3.09 57.01
C PRO A 224 22.13 -2.20 55.90
N TYR A 225 22.97 -1.69 54.99
CA TYR A 225 22.51 -0.92 53.84
C TYR A 225 21.82 -1.80 52.80
N ILE A 226 22.33 -3.02 52.58
CA ILE A 226 21.65 -4.00 51.72
C ILE A 226 20.26 -4.28 52.26
N GLU A 227 20.14 -4.55 53.56
CA GLU A 227 18.87 -4.86 54.19
C GLU A 227 17.91 -3.65 54.18
N LEU A 228 18.43 -2.43 54.36
CA LEU A 228 17.65 -1.21 54.22
C LEU A 228 17.05 -1.07 52.81
N LEU A 229 17.86 -1.29 51.77
CA LEU A 229 17.39 -1.20 50.38
C LEU A 229 16.35 -2.28 50.06
N LEU A 230 16.55 -3.50 50.54
CA LEU A 230 15.61 -4.61 50.34
C LEU A 230 14.29 -4.40 51.10
N ARG A 231 14.36 -3.98 52.37
CA ARG A 231 13.17 -3.79 53.21
C ARG A 231 12.30 -2.63 52.76
N ASN A 232 12.91 -1.57 52.20
CA ASN A 232 12.17 -0.43 51.65
C ASN A 232 11.76 -0.64 50.18
N GLY A 233 11.97 -1.82 49.60
CA GLY A 233 11.62 -2.13 48.21
C GLY A 233 12.54 -1.50 47.15
N ILE A 234 13.51 -0.67 47.55
CA ILE A 234 14.40 0.05 46.63
C ILE A 234 15.24 -0.92 45.78
N ALA A 235 15.61 -2.07 46.34
CA ALA A 235 16.32 -3.14 45.64
C ALA A 235 15.60 -4.50 45.75
N LEU A 236 15.82 -5.36 44.77
CA LEU A 236 15.28 -6.73 44.69
C LEU A 236 16.41 -7.74 44.55
N ARG A 237 16.29 -8.90 45.21
CA ARG A 237 17.22 -10.03 45.02
C ARG A 237 16.92 -10.78 43.72
N HIS A 238 17.93 -11.43 43.16
CA HIS A 238 17.73 -12.33 42.02
C HIS A 238 16.93 -13.57 42.48
N PRO A 239 15.93 -14.02 41.70
CA PRO A 239 15.07 -15.15 42.08
C PRO A 239 15.85 -16.47 42.24
N GLU A 240 16.94 -16.64 41.50
CA GLU A 240 17.76 -17.87 41.51
C GLU A 240 19.10 -17.71 42.24
N ASP A 241 19.56 -16.48 42.51
CA ASP A 241 20.87 -16.22 43.12
C ASP A 241 20.76 -15.16 44.22
N PRO A 242 20.68 -15.56 45.51
CA PRO A 242 20.51 -14.63 46.61
C PRO A 242 21.73 -13.69 46.80
N THR A 243 22.86 -13.97 46.13
CA THR A 243 24.05 -13.12 46.16
C THR A 243 24.00 -11.96 45.18
N ARG A 244 22.92 -11.84 44.40
CA ARG A 244 22.72 -10.78 43.40
C ARG A 244 21.53 -9.88 43.74
N ILE A 245 21.72 -8.57 43.59
CA ILE A 245 20.69 -7.55 43.81
C ILE A 245 20.59 -6.60 42.61
N ARG A 246 19.41 -6.05 42.35
CA ARG A 246 19.17 -4.99 41.36
C ARG A 246 18.27 -3.91 41.93
N LEU A 247 18.32 -2.71 41.37
CA LEU A 247 17.34 -1.65 41.67
C LEU A 247 15.95 -2.03 41.13
N GLU A 248 14.92 -1.65 41.86
CA GLU A 248 13.55 -1.69 41.38
C GLU A 248 13.34 -0.66 40.25
N ALA A 249 12.47 -0.99 39.29
CA ALA A 249 12.14 -0.09 38.20
C ALA A 249 11.02 0.87 38.65
N PHE A 250 11.34 2.15 38.83
CA PHE A 250 10.40 3.17 39.31
C PHE A 250 9.54 3.82 38.21
N HIS A 251 9.66 3.36 36.97
CA HIS A 251 8.87 3.85 35.82
C HIS A 251 7.57 3.06 35.72
N GLN A 252 6.52 3.57 36.36
CA GLN A 252 5.12 3.23 36.11
C GLN A 252 4.37 4.49 35.70
#